data_AF-A0A2D5AKA0-F1
#
_entry.id   AF-A0A2D5AKA0-F1
#
_cell.length_a   1.000
_cell.length_b   1.000
_cell.length_c   1.000
_cell.angle_alpha   90.00
_cell.angle_beta   90.00
_cell.angle_gamma   90.00
#
_symmetry.space_group_name_H-M   'P 1'
#
loop_
_entity.id
_entity.type
_entity.pdbx_description
1 polymer ?
#
loop_
_entity_poly.entity_id
_entity_poly.type
_entity_poly.pdbx_seq_one_letter_code
_entity_poly.pdbx_strand_id
1 'polypeptide(L)'
;MKLPSPLAILALLSVSCGNVVAVDYTTEVRPILNKKCYKCHSGPRAKGKLRMDSQDSFADRIGGDDPAIIPGNPANSLLTIKASLPRTDGDAMPPPPARARGAEAMTSAELNLVKQWIAEGAKFSADDPDPAPTTTATATELLDWRNTKGVSLKAFFVAVNATHVKLRKDDGSEFVYPLANLDEASQAQAKKLGAQ
;
A
#
# COMPACT_ATOMS: atom_id res chain seq x y z
N MET A 1 45.63 -50.41 -14.08
CA MET A 1 44.70 -49.85 -15.09
C MET A 1 43.45 -50.73 -15.05
N LYS A 2 42.21 -50.30 -14.73
CA LYS A 2 41.47 -49.04 -14.89
C LYS A 2 40.39 -48.97 -13.78
N LEU A 3 40.12 -47.78 -13.22
CA LEU A 3 38.94 -47.55 -12.37
C LEU A 3 37.70 -47.27 -13.26
N PRO A 4 36.48 -47.67 -12.85
CA PRO A 4 35.26 -47.33 -13.56
C PRO A 4 34.78 -45.91 -13.20
N SER A 5 34.36 -45.14 -14.22
CA SER A 5 33.82 -43.78 -14.06
C SER A 5 32.49 -43.75 -13.30
N PRO A 6 32.25 -42.76 -12.43
CA PRO A 6 30.93 -42.55 -11.84
C PRO A 6 30.04 -41.81 -12.85
N LEU A 7 28.93 -42.44 -13.25
CA LEU A 7 27.82 -41.76 -13.93
C LEU A 7 27.20 -40.76 -12.95
N ALA A 8 27.34 -39.47 -13.24
CA ALA A 8 26.59 -38.43 -12.53
C ALA A 8 25.15 -38.42 -13.03
N ILE A 9 24.21 -38.87 -12.20
CA ILE A 9 22.76 -38.73 -12.45
C ILE A 9 22.37 -37.31 -12.02
N LEU A 10 22.21 -36.43 -13.01
CA LEU A 10 21.71 -35.07 -12.81
C LEU A 10 20.18 -35.15 -12.69
N ALA A 11 19.66 -35.18 -11.47
CA ALA A 11 18.23 -35.12 -11.21
C ALA A 11 17.71 -33.70 -11.51
N LEU A 12 16.95 -33.54 -12.60
CA LEU A 12 16.18 -32.31 -12.85
C LEU A 12 15.01 -32.26 -11.86
N LEU A 13 15.19 -31.48 -10.79
CA LEU A 13 14.11 -31.05 -9.91
C LEU A 13 13.24 -30.05 -10.67
N SER A 14 12.13 -30.53 -11.24
CA SER A 14 11.08 -29.67 -11.76
C SER A 14 10.44 -28.91 -10.61
N VAL A 15 10.86 -27.65 -10.42
CA VAL A 15 10.20 -26.72 -9.49
C VAL A 15 8.86 -26.33 -10.11
N SER A 16 7.78 -26.94 -9.64
CA SER A 16 6.43 -26.40 -9.86
C SER A 16 6.31 -25.10 -9.07
N CYS A 17 6.39 -23.97 -9.77
CA CYS A 17 5.92 -22.70 -9.24
C CYS A 17 4.40 -22.79 -9.17
N GLY A 18 3.84 -22.91 -7.97
CA GLY A 18 2.39 -22.81 -7.77
C GLY A 18 1.93 -21.43 -8.19
N ASN A 19 0.89 -21.34 -9.03
CA ASN A 19 0.24 -20.08 -9.36
C ASN A 19 -0.38 -19.50 -8.08
N VAL A 20 0.31 -18.56 -7.45
CA VAL A 20 -0.26 -17.75 -6.38
C VAL A 20 -1.16 -16.72 -7.06
N VAL A 21 -2.47 -16.94 -6.99
CA VAL A 21 -3.47 -15.97 -7.45
C VAL A 21 -3.49 -14.84 -6.42
N ALA A 22 -3.33 -13.60 -6.90
CA ALA A 22 -3.41 -12.41 -6.06
C ALA A 22 -4.80 -12.27 -5.43
N VAL A 23 -4.87 -11.69 -4.22
CA VAL A 23 -6.12 -11.45 -3.50
C VAL A 23 -6.92 -10.36 -4.21
N ASP A 24 -8.17 -10.66 -4.55
CA ASP A 24 -9.08 -9.72 -5.18
C ASP A 24 -9.77 -8.85 -4.12
N TYR A 25 -9.51 -7.54 -4.16
CA TYR A 25 -10.11 -6.62 -3.20
C TYR A 25 -11.65 -6.61 -3.30
N THR A 26 -12.20 -6.60 -4.50
CA THR A 26 -13.63 -6.43 -4.74
C THR A 26 -14.44 -7.62 -4.22
N THR A 27 -13.95 -8.84 -4.44
CA THR A 27 -14.66 -10.08 -4.09
C THR A 27 -14.25 -10.67 -2.75
N GLU A 28 -13.03 -10.43 -2.29
CA GLU A 28 -12.50 -11.10 -1.08
C GLU A 28 -12.34 -10.12 0.10
N VAL A 29 -11.77 -8.94 -0.12
CA VAL A 29 -11.42 -8.01 0.97
C VAL A 29 -12.56 -7.07 1.34
N ARG A 30 -13.19 -6.45 0.33
CA ARG A 30 -14.25 -5.44 0.50
C ARG A 30 -15.45 -5.99 1.28
N PRO A 31 -15.93 -7.24 1.07
CA PRO A 31 -17.01 -7.79 1.88
C PRO A 31 -16.65 -7.87 3.38
N ILE A 32 -15.40 -8.22 3.69
CA ILE A 32 -14.90 -8.28 5.07
C ILE A 32 -14.89 -6.87 5.67
N LEU A 33 -14.27 -5.90 4.98
CA LEU A 33 -14.22 -4.51 5.46
C LEU A 33 -15.60 -3.90 5.62
N ASN A 34 -16.54 -4.21 4.71
CA ASN A 34 -17.92 -3.76 4.81
C ASN A 34 -18.58 -4.26 6.12
N LYS A 35 -18.46 -5.57 6.39
CA LYS A 35 -19.06 -6.18 7.58
C LYS A 35 -18.41 -5.70 8.88
N LYS A 36 -17.09 -5.51 8.89
CA LYS A 36 -16.30 -5.33 10.12
C LYS A 36 -15.96 -3.88 10.42
N CYS A 37 -15.90 -3.00 9.41
CA CYS A 37 -15.38 -1.63 9.57
C CYS A 37 -16.41 -0.54 9.22
N TYR A 38 -17.27 -0.75 8.22
CA TYR A 38 -18.05 0.35 7.64
C TYR A 38 -19.12 0.89 8.59
N LYS A 39 -19.56 0.11 9.58
CA LYS A 39 -20.54 0.58 10.61
C LYS A 39 -20.10 1.86 11.33
N CYS A 40 -18.80 2.09 11.45
CA CYS A 40 -18.22 3.28 12.07
C CYS A 40 -17.40 4.14 11.09
N HIS A 41 -16.83 3.54 10.05
CA HIS A 41 -15.93 4.19 9.08
C HIS A 41 -16.61 4.42 7.72
N SER A 42 -17.87 4.84 7.72
CA SER A 42 -18.61 5.17 6.49
C SER A 42 -19.42 6.45 6.60
N GLY A 43 -19.75 7.01 5.44
CA GLY A 43 -20.61 8.18 5.31
C GLY A 43 -20.00 9.47 5.89
N PRO A 44 -20.81 10.54 5.99
CA PRO A 44 -20.32 11.87 6.38
C PRO A 44 -19.91 11.98 7.85
N ARG A 45 -20.20 10.97 8.68
CA ARG A 45 -19.86 10.93 10.11
C ARG A 45 -18.87 9.80 10.44
N ALA A 46 -18.07 9.40 9.45
CA ALA A 46 -17.04 8.39 9.60
C ALA A 46 -16.08 8.75 10.75
N LYS A 47 -15.77 7.77 11.61
CA LYS A 47 -14.91 7.96 12.78
C LYS A 47 -13.43 7.96 12.38
N GLY A 48 -12.62 8.66 13.17
CA GLY A 48 -11.16 8.68 13.02
C GLY A 48 -10.65 9.25 11.70
N LYS A 49 -11.44 10.12 11.03
CA LYS A 49 -11.14 10.65 9.68
C LYS A 49 -10.85 9.56 8.63
N LEU A 50 -11.37 8.35 8.87
CA LEU A 50 -11.19 7.19 8.01
C LEU A 50 -12.55 6.82 7.42
N ARG A 51 -12.74 7.13 6.13
CA ARG A 51 -13.93 6.79 5.36
C ARG A 51 -13.58 5.68 4.37
N MET A 52 -14.18 4.51 4.56
CA MET A 52 -13.85 3.28 3.81
C MET A 52 -14.92 2.90 2.77
N ASP A 53 -16.12 3.49 2.83
CA ASP A 53 -17.23 3.23 1.88
C ASP A 53 -17.05 3.94 0.52
N SER A 54 -16.10 4.86 0.44
CA SER A 54 -15.72 5.57 -0.78
C SER A 54 -14.31 5.18 -1.15
N GLN A 55 -14.10 4.64 -2.35
CA GLN A 55 -12.79 4.20 -2.80
C GLN A 55 -11.77 5.34 -2.78
N ASP A 56 -12.11 6.51 -3.32
CA ASP A 56 -11.24 7.68 -3.34
C ASP A 56 -10.83 8.10 -1.92
N SER A 57 -11.80 8.18 -1.00
CA SER A 57 -11.52 8.57 0.39
C SER A 57 -10.73 7.52 1.16
N PHE A 58 -10.85 6.25 0.79
CA PHE A 58 -10.08 5.18 1.39
C PHE A 58 -8.66 5.13 0.83
N ALA A 59 -8.49 5.40 -0.47
CA ALA A 59 -7.21 5.50 -1.15
C ALA A 59 -6.31 6.57 -0.49
N ASP A 60 -6.89 7.70 -0.07
CA ASP A 60 -6.18 8.75 0.67
C ASP A 60 -5.61 8.29 2.04
N ARG A 61 -6.02 7.10 2.52
CA ARG A 61 -5.54 6.49 3.78
C ARG A 61 -4.59 5.32 3.53
N ILE A 62 -4.20 5.06 2.28
CA ILE A 62 -3.23 4.05 1.88
C ILE A 62 -1.92 4.77 1.50
N GLY A 63 -0.85 4.56 2.29
CA GLY A 63 0.40 5.32 2.19
C GLY A 63 0.31 6.76 2.71
N GLY A 64 1.30 7.59 2.38
CA GLY A 64 1.38 9.01 2.78
C GLY A 64 1.89 9.25 4.21
N ASP A 65 1.57 10.41 4.78
CA ASP A 65 2.12 10.89 6.07
C ASP A 65 1.44 10.31 7.32
N ASP A 66 0.18 9.85 7.21
CA ASP A 66 -0.58 9.25 8.33
C ASP A 66 -1.36 7.99 7.88
N PRO A 67 -0.75 6.98 7.24
CA PRO A 67 -1.48 5.88 6.62
C PRO A 67 -2.32 5.05 7.62
N ALA A 68 -3.55 4.73 7.24
CA ALA A 68 -4.25 3.60 7.88
C ALA A 68 -3.68 2.25 7.39
N ILE A 69 -3.19 2.22 6.15
CA ILE A 69 -2.56 1.07 5.51
C ILE A 69 -1.24 1.50 4.89
N ILE A 70 -0.19 0.73 5.12
CA ILE A 70 1.10 0.85 4.46
C ILE A 70 1.20 -0.29 3.44
N PRO A 71 1.10 -0.01 2.12
CA PRO A 71 1.28 -1.02 1.08
C PRO A 71 2.59 -1.81 1.27
N GLY A 72 2.53 -3.12 1.11
CA GLY A 72 3.65 -4.03 1.33
C GLY A 72 4.03 -4.26 2.80
N ASN A 73 3.44 -3.53 3.75
CA ASN A 73 3.79 -3.63 5.16
C ASN A 73 2.54 -3.80 6.06
N PRO A 74 1.95 -5.02 6.07
CA PRO A 74 0.83 -5.32 6.95
C PRO A 74 1.21 -5.31 8.42
N ALA A 75 2.47 -5.43 8.81
CA ALA A 75 2.86 -5.41 10.23
C ALA A 75 2.78 -4.01 10.83
N ASN A 76 3.11 -2.98 10.04
CA ASN A 76 3.12 -1.58 10.48
C ASN A 76 1.86 -0.79 10.09
N SER A 77 0.88 -1.44 9.45
CA SER A 77 -0.39 -0.81 9.08
C SER A 77 -1.29 -0.62 10.31
N LEU A 78 -1.81 0.59 10.55
CA LEU A 78 -2.72 0.83 11.68
C LEU A 78 -3.96 -0.06 11.66
N LEU A 79 -4.49 -0.36 10.46
CA LEU A 79 -5.64 -1.23 10.28
C LEU A 79 -5.38 -2.61 10.90
N THR A 80 -4.28 -3.26 10.53
CA THR A 80 -3.95 -4.61 10.98
C THR A 80 -3.53 -4.62 12.44
N ILE A 81 -2.78 -3.61 12.90
CA ILE A 81 -2.39 -3.45 14.31
C ILE A 81 -3.66 -3.41 15.15
N LYS A 82 -4.57 -2.45 14.89
CA LYS A 82 -5.79 -2.27 15.69
C LYS A 82 -6.75 -3.46 15.59
N ALA A 83 -6.83 -4.12 14.43
CA ALA A 83 -7.65 -5.31 14.25
C ALA A 83 -7.08 -6.55 14.97
N SER A 84 -5.77 -6.57 15.26
CA SER A 84 -5.09 -7.68 15.96
C SER A 84 -5.07 -7.53 17.48
N LEU A 85 -5.43 -6.36 18.02
CA LEU A 85 -5.37 -6.10 19.46
C LEU A 85 -6.37 -6.97 20.25
N PRO A 86 -6.04 -7.33 21.50
CA PRO A 86 -6.99 -8.01 22.39
C PRO A 86 -8.28 -7.23 22.55
N ARG A 87 -9.42 -7.91 22.71
CA ARG A 87 -10.74 -7.25 22.86
C ARG A 87 -10.85 -6.38 24.13
N THR A 88 -9.95 -6.58 25.09
CA THR A 88 -9.81 -5.78 26.31
C THR A 88 -9.05 -4.47 26.09
N ASP A 89 -8.37 -4.32 24.96
CA ASP A 89 -7.62 -3.12 24.61
C ASP A 89 -8.57 -1.99 24.16
N GLY A 90 -8.32 -0.77 24.65
CA GLY A 90 -9.14 0.40 24.34
C GLY A 90 -9.04 0.85 22.88
N ASP A 91 -7.94 0.50 22.21
CA ASP A 91 -7.63 0.83 20.82
C ASP A 91 -8.02 -0.28 19.83
N ALA A 92 -8.48 -1.43 20.33
CA ALA A 92 -8.89 -2.55 19.48
C ALA A 92 -10.04 -2.17 18.55
N MET A 93 -9.97 -2.65 17.31
CA MET A 93 -11.00 -2.47 16.30
C MET A 93 -11.66 -3.82 15.95
N PRO A 94 -13.01 -3.89 15.87
CA PRO A 94 -13.95 -2.82 16.21
C PRO A 94 -13.86 -2.48 17.71
N PRO A 95 -14.35 -1.32 18.17
CA PRO A 95 -14.31 -0.96 19.59
C PRO A 95 -15.11 -1.96 20.45
N PRO A 96 -15.08 -1.86 21.79
CA PRO A 96 -15.89 -2.72 22.67
C PRO A 96 -17.38 -2.73 22.27
N PRO A 97 -18.13 -3.82 22.55
CA PRO A 97 -19.48 -4.04 22.02
C PRO A 97 -20.44 -2.85 22.13
N ALA A 98 -20.40 -2.14 23.26
CA ALA A 98 -21.21 -0.94 23.50
C ALA A 98 -21.00 0.19 22.48
N ARG A 99 -19.85 0.22 21.79
CA ARG A 99 -19.48 1.22 20.78
C ARG A 99 -19.33 0.63 19.37
N ALA A 100 -19.37 -0.69 19.22
CA ALA A 100 -19.09 -1.40 17.96
C ALA A 100 -20.19 -1.26 16.90
N ARG A 101 -21.40 -0.82 17.29
CA ARG A 101 -22.57 -0.71 16.38
C ARG A 101 -22.89 -2.02 15.64
N GLY A 102 -22.71 -3.15 16.33
CA GLY A 102 -22.92 -4.49 15.76
C GLY A 102 -21.79 -4.97 14.85
N ALA A 103 -20.67 -4.24 14.74
CA ALA A 103 -19.47 -4.75 14.09
C ALA A 103 -18.81 -5.83 14.96
N GLU A 104 -18.46 -6.94 14.32
CA GLU A 104 -17.75 -8.05 14.95
C GLU A 104 -16.24 -7.90 14.72
N ALA A 105 -15.43 -8.54 15.58
CA ALA A 105 -14.02 -8.71 15.29
C ALA A 105 -13.83 -9.56 14.02
N MET A 106 -12.71 -9.33 13.33
CA MET A 106 -12.27 -10.22 12.27
C MET A 106 -11.89 -11.58 12.87
N THR A 107 -12.22 -12.64 12.15
CA THR A 107 -11.63 -13.96 12.38
C THR A 107 -10.16 -13.93 11.95
N SER A 108 -9.38 -14.91 12.41
CA SER A 108 -7.98 -15.05 11.99
C SER A 108 -7.84 -15.21 10.47
N ALA A 109 -8.77 -15.93 9.82
CA ALA A 109 -8.76 -16.11 8.37
C ALA A 109 -9.05 -14.79 7.63
N GLU A 110 -10.07 -14.04 8.05
CA GLU A 110 -10.40 -12.73 7.49
C GLU A 110 -9.24 -11.74 7.65
N LEU A 111 -8.62 -11.70 8.84
CA LEU A 111 -7.48 -10.83 9.10
C LEU A 111 -6.25 -11.22 8.26
N ASN A 112 -6.01 -12.52 8.06
CA ASN A 112 -4.91 -12.98 7.22
C ASN A 112 -5.12 -12.60 5.75
N LEU A 113 -6.35 -12.70 5.25
CA LEU A 113 -6.67 -12.28 3.89
C LEU A 113 -6.44 -10.78 3.68
N VAL A 114 -6.85 -9.96 4.65
CA VAL A 114 -6.57 -8.51 4.64
C VAL A 114 -5.07 -8.22 4.72
N LYS A 115 -4.33 -8.94 5.56
CA LYS A 115 -2.87 -8.80 5.66
C LYS A 115 -2.17 -9.17 4.34
N GLN A 116 -2.62 -10.24 3.70
CA GLN A 116 -2.10 -10.66 2.40
C GLN A 116 -2.37 -9.61 1.33
N TRP A 117 -3.60 -9.11 1.23
CA TRP A 117 -3.93 -8.00 0.33
C TRP A 117 -3.06 -6.75 0.57
N ILE A 118 -2.80 -6.39 1.84
CA ILE A 118 -1.90 -5.28 2.15
C ILE A 118 -0.46 -5.60 1.72
N ALA A 119 0.01 -6.83 1.94
CA ALA A 119 1.34 -7.27 1.50
C ALA A 119 1.48 -7.23 -0.03
N GLU A 120 0.41 -7.51 -0.76
CA GLU A 120 0.30 -7.41 -2.23
C GLU A 120 0.04 -5.97 -2.72
N GLY A 121 0.11 -4.99 -1.82
CA GLY A 121 0.10 -3.58 -2.17
C GLY A 121 -1.21 -2.84 -1.95
N ALA A 122 -2.21 -3.47 -1.33
CA ALA A 122 -3.48 -2.86 -0.99
C ALA A 122 -4.25 -2.25 -2.19
N LYS A 123 -4.22 -2.94 -3.32
CA LYS A 123 -4.85 -2.53 -4.60
C LYS A 123 -6.37 -2.65 -4.57
N PHE A 124 -7.09 -1.80 -5.28
CA PHE A 124 -8.55 -1.92 -5.41
C PHE A 124 -8.97 -2.80 -6.59
N SER A 125 -8.14 -2.86 -7.63
CA SER A 125 -8.34 -3.72 -8.80
C SER A 125 -7.10 -4.57 -9.07
N ALA A 126 -7.29 -5.73 -9.71
CA ALA A 126 -6.18 -6.57 -10.16
C ALA A 126 -5.28 -5.85 -11.19
N ASP A 127 -5.85 -4.89 -11.92
CA ASP A 127 -5.17 -4.06 -12.92
C ASP A 127 -4.52 -2.81 -12.33
N ASP A 128 -4.66 -2.56 -11.03
CA ASP A 128 -3.93 -1.48 -10.37
C ASP A 128 -2.44 -1.86 -10.36
N PRO A 129 -1.55 -0.99 -10.84
CA PRO A 129 -0.12 -1.29 -10.90
C PRO A 129 0.42 -1.60 -9.50
N ASP A 130 1.36 -2.54 -9.45
CA ASP A 130 1.98 -3.03 -8.21
C ASP A 130 2.74 -1.94 -7.45
N PRO A 131 2.55 -1.84 -6.11
CA PRO A 131 3.52 -1.18 -5.25
C PRO A 131 4.53 -2.18 -4.64
N ALA A 132 4.90 -3.26 -5.36
CA ALA A 132 6.26 -3.82 -5.29
C ALA A 132 7.22 -2.92 -6.11
N PRO A 133 8.56 -2.94 -5.87
CA PRO A 133 9.45 -1.81 -6.15
C PRO A 133 9.19 -1.29 -7.56
N THR A 134 8.64 -0.07 -7.59
CA THR A 134 8.23 0.71 -8.75
C THR A 134 8.94 0.23 -10.00
N THR A 135 8.19 -0.33 -10.97
CA THR A 135 8.71 -0.50 -12.33
C THR A 135 9.35 0.83 -12.71
N THR A 136 10.66 0.71 -12.86
CA THR A 136 11.63 1.76 -13.11
C THR A 136 11.20 2.59 -14.32
N ALA A 137 10.49 3.69 -14.08
CA ALA A 137 10.83 4.94 -14.72
C ALA A 137 11.90 5.59 -13.84
N THR A 138 13.10 5.01 -13.85
CA THR A 138 14.27 5.70 -13.30
C THR A 138 14.44 6.90 -14.20
N ALA A 139 13.96 8.05 -13.75
CA ALA A 139 14.63 9.29 -14.11
C ALA A 139 16.07 9.10 -13.64
N THR A 140 16.99 8.83 -14.57
CA THR A 140 18.43 8.64 -14.30
C THR A 140 19.09 9.98 -13.93
N GLU A 141 18.32 11.07 -13.94
CA GLU A 141 18.77 12.43 -13.72
C GLU A 141 18.18 13.01 -12.43
N LEU A 142 19.04 13.67 -11.65
CA LEU A 142 18.63 14.51 -10.53
C LEU A 142 17.97 15.78 -11.06
N LEU A 143 16.66 15.89 -10.89
CA LEU A 143 15.89 17.05 -11.31
C LEU A 143 15.79 18.06 -10.19
N ASP A 144 15.66 19.33 -10.56
CA ASP A 144 15.36 20.41 -9.61
C ASP A 144 13.87 20.42 -9.29
N TRP A 145 13.57 20.41 -7.99
CA TRP A 145 12.23 20.51 -7.41
C TRP A 145 12.18 21.73 -6.52
N ARG A 146 11.14 22.54 -6.64
CA ARG A 146 10.98 23.76 -5.87
C ARG A 146 9.57 23.86 -5.30
N ASN A 147 9.50 24.27 -4.03
CA ASN A 147 8.22 24.51 -3.37
C ASN A 147 7.74 25.95 -3.54
N THR A 148 6.49 26.21 -3.19
CA THR A 148 5.88 27.56 -3.23
C THR A 148 6.56 28.59 -2.32
N LYS A 149 7.37 28.14 -1.36
CA LYS A 149 8.21 29.01 -0.50
C LYS A 149 9.57 29.31 -1.12
N GLY A 150 9.83 28.82 -2.33
CA GLY A 150 11.06 29.06 -3.07
C GLY A 150 12.25 28.18 -2.68
N VAL A 151 12.06 27.17 -1.81
CA VAL A 151 13.10 26.22 -1.40
C VAL A 151 13.25 25.14 -2.47
N SER A 152 14.49 24.90 -2.90
CA SER A 152 14.83 23.91 -3.93
C SER A 152 15.48 22.66 -3.35
N LEU A 153 15.28 21.53 -4.03
CA LEU A 153 15.86 20.22 -3.75
C LEU A 153 16.19 19.53 -5.07
N LYS A 154 17.33 18.82 -5.12
CA LYS A 154 17.63 17.88 -6.19
C LYS A 154 17.14 16.48 -5.81
N ALA A 155 16.30 15.88 -6.65
CA ALA A 155 15.77 14.54 -6.42
C ALA A 155 15.38 13.87 -7.74
N PHE A 156 15.44 12.55 -7.78
CA PHE A 156 14.91 11.74 -8.85
C PHE A 156 13.37 11.68 -8.75
N PHE A 157 12.71 11.73 -9.90
CA PHE A 157 11.29 11.39 -9.98
C PHE A 157 11.11 9.89 -9.80
N VAL A 158 10.11 9.51 -8.98
CA VAL A 158 9.73 8.11 -8.80
C VAL A 158 8.34 7.84 -9.37
N ALA A 159 7.34 8.64 -8.96
CA ALA A 159 5.95 8.49 -9.42
C ALA A 159 5.14 9.76 -9.15
N VAL A 160 3.96 9.90 -9.75
CA VAL A 160 3.01 10.97 -9.44
C VAL A 160 1.57 10.45 -9.51
N ASN A 161 0.69 10.97 -8.68
CA ASN A 161 -0.75 10.76 -8.76
C ASN A 161 -1.48 12.11 -8.83
N ALA A 162 -2.81 12.13 -8.71
CA ALA A 162 -3.61 13.35 -8.83
C ALA A 162 -3.21 14.47 -7.85
N THR A 163 -2.65 14.15 -6.68
CA THR A 163 -2.42 15.12 -5.60
C THR A 163 -0.98 15.16 -5.08
N HIS A 164 -0.16 14.15 -5.36
CA HIS A 164 1.19 14.01 -4.81
C HIS A 164 2.22 13.53 -5.84
N VAL A 165 3.48 13.91 -5.63
CA VAL A 165 4.65 13.36 -6.31
C VAL A 165 5.49 12.56 -5.32
N LYS A 166 6.02 11.41 -5.75
CA LYS A 166 7.01 10.63 -5.02
C LYS A 166 8.39 10.91 -5.62
N LEU A 167 9.32 11.30 -4.76
CA LEU A 167 10.68 11.70 -5.11
C LEU A 167 11.68 10.85 -4.33
N ARG A 168 12.87 10.65 -4.91
CA ARG A 168 13.99 9.95 -4.29
C ARG A 168 15.22 10.85 -4.27
N LYS A 169 15.84 11.03 -3.11
CA LYS A 169 17.09 11.79 -2.98
C LYS A 169 18.28 11.00 -3.53
N ASP A 170 19.43 11.66 -3.62
CA ASP A 170 20.70 11.05 -4.01
C ASP A 170 21.17 9.94 -3.05
N ASP A 171 20.87 10.08 -1.76
CA ASP A 171 21.12 9.06 -0.73
C ASP A 171 20.19 7.83 -0.83
N GLY A 172 19.28 7.81 -1.80
CA GLY A 172 18.32 6.74 -2.04
C GLY A 172 17.05 6.83 -1.19
N SER A 173 16.94 7.80 -0.28
CA SER A 173 15.73 7.99 0.53
C SER A 173 14.57 8.50 -0.33
N GLU A 174 13.41 7.87 -0.19
CA GLU A 174 12.19 8.25 -0.89
C GLU A 174 11.23 9.00 0.03
N PHE A 175 10.53 9.98 -0.53
CA PHE A 175 9.49 10.74 0.18
C PHE A 175 8.38 11.16 -0.78
N VAL A 176 7.19 11.38 -0.23
CA VAL A 176 6.02 11.85 -0.97
C VAL A 176 5.80 13.33 -0.64
N TYR A 177 5.48 14.14 -1.65
CA TYR A 177 5.32 15.58 -1.50
C TYR A 177 4.04 16.06 -2.21
N PRO A 178 3.19 16.88 -1.56
CA PRO A 178 1.96 17.38 -2.19
C PRO A 178 2.26 18.29 -3.39
N LEU A 179 1.60 18.01 -4.53
CA LEU A 179 1.74 18.83 -5.74
C LEU A 179 1.34 20.29 -5.48
N ALA A 180 0.30 20.52 -4.67
CA ALA A 180 -0.15 21.87 -4.32
C ALA A 180 0.90 22.71 -3.57
N ASN A 181 1.91 22.06 -2.97
CA ASN A 181 3.01 22.73 -2.28
C ASN A 181 4.23 22.97 -3.18
N LEU A 182 4.25 22.39 -4.38
CA LEU A 182 5.25 22.66 -5.39
C LEU A 182 4.93 23.95 -6.15
N ASP A 183 5.97 24.62 -6.65
CA ASP A 183 5.76 25.71 -7.60
C ASP A 183 5.21 25.19 -8.93
N GLU A 184 4.72 26.10 -9.76
CA GLU A 184 4.07 25.74 -11.03
C GLU A 184 5.01 24.94 -11.96
N ALA A 185 6.29 25.28 -11.97
CA ALA A 185 7.30 24.60 -12.78
C ALA A 185 7.46 23.13 -12.34
N SER A 186 7.59 22.90 -11.04
CA SER A 186 7.75 21.56 -10.46
C SER A 186 6.48 20.72 -10.57
N GLN A 187 5.29 21.35 -10.49
CA GLN A 187 4.01 20.69 -10.77
C GLN A 187 3.91 20.26 -12.23
N ALA A 188 4.29 21.13 -13.18
CA ALA A 188 4.30 20.81 -14.60
C ALA A 188 5.31 19.70 -14.91
N GLN A 189 6.49 19.73 -14.27
CA GLN A 189 7.49 18.68 -14.36
C GLN A 189 6.94 17.33 -13.89
N ALA A 190 6.31 17.27 -12.72
CA ALA A 190 5.70 16.04 -12.21
C ALA A 190 4.65 15.48 -13.19
N LYS A 191 3.76 16.34 -13.71
CA LYS A 191 2.72 15.93 -14.69
C LYS A 191 3.33 15.38 -15.98
N LYS A 192 4.38 16.03 -16.51
CA LYS A 192 5.07 15.58 -17.72
C LYS A 192 5.77 14.22 -17.53
N LEU A 193 6.34 13.99 -16.34
CA LEU A 193 7.03 12.75 -16.01
C LEU A 193 6.04 11.60 -15.74
N GLY A 194 4.87 11.89 -15.18
CA GLY A 194 3.81 10.89 -14.95
C GLY A 194 3.01 10.48 -16.18
N ALA A 195 3.18 11.16 -17.31
CA ALA A 195 2.48 10.86 -18.56
C ALA A 195 3.29 9.99 -19.54
N GLN A 196 4.48 9.52 -19.12
CA GLN A 196 5.40 8.70 -19.91
C GLN A 196 5.29 7.22 -19.56
#